data_AF-A0A5E4PI27-F1
#
_entry.id   AF-A0A5E4PI27-F1
#
_cell.length_a   1.000
_cell.length_b   1.000
_cell.length_c   1.000
_cell.angle_alpha   90.00
_cell.angle_beta   90.00
_cell.angle_gamma   90.00
#
_symmetry.space_group_name_H-M   'P 1'
#
loop_
_entity.id
_entity.type
_entity.pdbx_description
1 polymer ?
#
loop_
_entity_poly.entity_id
_entity_poly.type
_entity_poly.pdbx_seq_one_letter_code
_entity_poly.pdbx_strand_id
1 'polypeptide(L)'
;MVAQDQAAQSQLEYWQLYEILFYLNRMLANIAIINTPPNAITITAVNTTLFALAKEYYGDPTQWVIIARANNLVDPMVTQLTTLYIPPWNQQDTGGIL
;
A
#
# COMPACT_ATOMS: atom_id res chain seq x y z
N MET A 1 -3.14 55.37 -9.95
CA MET A 1 -3.82 54.29 -9.18
C MET A 1 -3.53 52.87 -9.69
N VAL A 2 -3.02 52.65 -10.91
CA VAL A 2 -2.84 51.29 -11.49
C VAL A 2 -1.68 50.48 -10.86
N ALA A 3 -0.62 51.13 -10.38
CA ALA A 3 0.57 50.44 -9.86
C ALA A 3 0.37 49.72 -8.50
N GLN A 4 -0.58 50.17 -7.68
CA GLN A 4 -0.91 49.51 -6.40
C GLN A 4 -1.77 48.26 -6.60
N ASP A 5 -2.65 48.27 -7.61
CA ASP A 5 -3.49 47.13 -7.97
C ASP A 5 -2.65 45.96 -8.53
N GLN A 6 -1.62 46.28 -9.33
CA GLN A 6 -0.71 45.26 -9.87
C GLN A 6 0.11 44.55 -8.78
N ALA A 7 0.60 45.28 -7.76
CA ALA A 7 1.33 44.69 -6.64
C ALA A 7 0.45 43.77 -5.78
N ALA A 8 -0.82 44.12 -5.58
CA ALA A 8 -1.79 43.26 -4.90
C ALA A 8 -2.10 41.99 -5.71
N GLN A 9 -2.24 42.11 -7.04
CA GLN A 9 -2.41 40.95 -7.92
C GLN A 9 -1.18 40.02 -7.90
N SER A 10 0.04 40.56 -7.97
CA SER A 10 1.25 39.75 -7.84
C SER A 10 1.36 39.06 -6.48
N GLN A 11 0.95 39.71 -5.39
CA GLN A 11 0.91 39.07 -4.06
C GLN A 11 -0.13 37.94 -4.01
N LEU A 12 -1.32 38.15 -4.59
CA LEU A 12 -2.36 37.11 -4.70
C LEU A 12 -1.90 35.93 -5.56
N GLU A 13 -1.11 36.17 -6.61
CA GLU A 13 -0.49 35.11 -7.41
C GLU A 13 0.51 34.27 -6.60
N TYR A 14 1.32 34.90 -5.75
CA TYR A 14 2.26 34.19 -4.87
C TYR A 14 1.55 33.29 -3.83
N TRP A 15 0.43 33.75 -3.26
CA TRP A 15 -0.35 32.96 -2.30
C TRP A 15 -0.98 31.72 -2.96
N GLN A 16 -1.52 31.86 -4.16
CA GLN A 16 -2.08 30.73 -4.90
C GLN A 16 -1.00 29.70 -5.25
N LEU A 17 0.23 30.15 -5.54
CA LEU A 17 1.34 29.25 -5.84
C LEU A 17 1.72 28.38 -4.64
N TYR A 18 1.76 28.96 -3.43
CA TYR A 18 2.10 28.23 -2.20
C TYR A 18 1.05 27.15 -1.87
N GLU A 19 -0.23 27.49 -2.03
CA GLU A 19 -1.33 26.55 -1.85
C GLU A 19 -1.22 25.38 -2.85
N ILE A 20 -0.95 25.67 -4.12
CA ILE A 20 -0.75 24.65 -5.16
C ILE A 20 0.41 23.72 -4.76
N LEU A 21 1.54 24.25 -4.30
CA LEU A 21 2.67 23.43 -3.86
C LEU A 21 2.31 22.53 -2.67
N PHE A 22 1.55 23.03 -1.70
CA PHE A 22 1.09 22.24 -0.56
C PHE A 22 0.18 21.09 -1.00
N TYR A 23 -0.82 21.37 -1.84
CA TYR A 23 -1.72 20.34 -2.36
C TYR A 23 -0.99 19.32 -3.23
N LEU A 24 -0.05 19.76 -4.08
CA LEU A 24 0.77 18.86 -4.89
C LEU A 24 1.62 17.94 -4.02
N ASN A 25 2.29 18.46 -3.00
CA ASN A 25 3.07 17.64 -2.07
C ASN A 25 2.19 16.62 -1.34
N ARG A 26 0.97 17.00 -0.98
CA ARG A 26 0.00 16.10 -0.36
C ARG A 26 -0.49 15.02 -1.31
N MET A 27 -0.73 15.36 -2.58
CA MET A 27 -1.12 14.41 -3.62
C MET A 27 0.01 13.42 -3.91
N LEU A 28 1.24 13.89 -4.05
CA LEU A 28 2.41 13.03 -4.24
C LEU A 28 2.57 12.04 -3.08
N ALA A 29 2.43 12.51 -1.83
CA ALA A 29 2.48 11.63 -0.66
C ALA A 29 1.35 10.60 -0.63
N ASN A 30 0.12 10.99 -1.01
CA ASN A 30 -1.01 10.06 -1.07
C ASN A 30 -0.83 9.01 -2.18
N ILE A 31 -0.28 9.39 -3.33
CA ILE A 31 0.05 8.46 -4.43
C ILE A 31 1.16 7.49 -4.03
N ALA A 32 2.16 7.96 -3.26
CA ALA A 32 3.21 7.10 -2.73
C ALA A 32 2.63 6.01 -1.82
N ILE A 33 1.69 6.35 -0.93
CA ILE A 33 1.01 5.40 -0.03
C ILE A 33 0.23 4.33 -0.81
N ILE A 34 -0.39 4.68 -1.94
CA ILE A 34 -1.15 3.74 -2.77
C ILE A 34 -0.22 2.72 -3.45
N ASN A 35 1.01 3.10 -3.78
CA ASN A 35 1.97 2.25 -4.48
C ASN A 35 2.97 1.54 -3.56
N THR A 36 2.99 1.85 -2.25
CA THR A 36 3.79 1.09 -1.29
C THR A 36 3.09 -0.24 -1.01
N PRO A 37 3.81 -1.38 -1.11
CA PRO A 37 3.34 -2.64 -0.56
C PRO A 37 2.78 -2.46 0.85
N PRO A 38 1.68 -3.14 1.22
CA PRO A 38 1.25 -3.17 2.60
C PRO A 38 2.44 -3.53 3.49
N ASN A 39 2.68 -2.77 4.56
CA ASN A 39 3.67 -3.17 5.56
C ASN A 39 3.34 -4.58 6.04
N ALA A 40 4.36 -5.34 6.44
CA ALA A 40 4.12 -6.68 6.96
C ALA A 40 3.14 -6.66 8.14
N ILE A 41 2.18 -7.58 8.16
CA ILE A 41 1.13 -7.66 9.18
C ILE A 41 1.17 -9.03 9.83
N THR A 42 0.95 -9.09 11.13
CA THR A 42 0.73 -10.35 11.84
C THR A 42 -0.76 -10.47 12.16
N ILE A 43 -1.36 -11.60 11.79
CA ILE A 43 -2.79 -11.87 12.01
C ILE A 43 -2.96 -13.17 12.79
N THR A 44 -4.11 -13.34 13.44
CA THR A 44 -4.51 -14.63 14.02
C THR A 44 -5.63 -15.20 13.17
N ALA A 45 -5.43 -16.39 12.61
CA ALA A 45 -6.34 -17.04 11.68
C ALA A 45 -6.70 -18.45 12.16
N VAL A 46 -7.90 -18.92 11.81
CA VAL A 46 -8.39 -20.29 12.07
C VAL A 46 -9.41 -20.66 11.00
N ASN A 47 -9.45 -21.95 10.64
CA ASN A 47 -10.39 -22.51 9.67
C ASN A 47 -10.45 -21.72 8.34
N THR A 48 -9.27 -21.36 7.81
CA THR A 48 -9.10 -20.59 6.57
C THR A 48 -8.07 -21.23 5.65
N THR A 49 -7.80 -20.62 4.50
CA THR A 49 -6.74 -21.04 3.57
C THR A 49 -5.79 -19.90 3.25
N LEU A 50 -4.53 -20.22 2.97
CA LEU A 50 -3.53 -19.24 2.52
C LEU A 50 -3.94 -18.56 1.19
N PHE A 51 -4.74 -19.23 0.36
CA PHE A 51 -5.34 -18.63 -0.85
C PHE A 51 -6.32 -17.51 -0.52
N ALA A 52 -7.18 -17.72 0.48
CA ALA A 52 -8.14 -16.71 0.92
C ALA A 52 -7.41 -15.49 1.49
N LEU A 53 -6.38 -15.74 2.31
CA LEU A 53 -5.54 -14.67 2.86
C LEU A 53 -4.78 -13.92 1.75
N ALA A 54 -4.19 -14.63 0.78
CA ALA A 54 -3.50 -13.99 -0.34
C ALA A 54 -4.45 -13.15 -1.20
N LYS A 55 -5.67 -13.63 -1.45
CA LYS A 55 -6.70 -12.83 -2.13
C LYS A 55 -7.07 -11.58 -1.33
N GLU A 56 -7.20 -11.69 -0.02
CA GLU A 56 -7.58 -10.58 0.87
C GLU A 56 -6.48 -9.51 0.97
N TYR A 57 -5.23 -9.93 1.19
CA TYR A 57 -4.13 -9.01 1.47
C TYR A 57 -3.36 -8.56 0.22
N TYR A 58 -3.31 -9.40 -0.83
CA TYR A 58 -2.55 -9.11 -2.05
C TYR A 58 -3.44 -8.91 -3.28
N GLY A 59 -4.74 -9.21 -3.19
CA GLY A 59 -5.65 -9.18 -4.34
C GLY A 59 -5.47 -10.37 -5.31
N ASP A 60 -4.46 -11.21 -5.09
CA ASP A 60 -4.11 -12.33 -5.94
C ASP A 60 -3.95 -13.62 -5.10
N PRO A 61 -4.87 -14.61 -5.22
CA PRO A 61 -4.78 -15.85 -4.47
C PRO A 61 -3.57 -16.71 -4.84
N THR A 62 -2.95 -16.51 -6.01
CA THR A 62 -1.77 -17.30 -6.44
C THR A 62 -0.52 -17.00 -5.60
N GLN A 63 -0.51 -15.85 -4.92
CA GLN A 63 0.58 -15.39 -4.06
C GLN A 63 0.61 -16.05 -2.68
N TRP A 64 -0.26 -17.04 -2.42
CA TRP A 64 -0.30 -17.79 -1.17
C TRP A 64 1.03 -18.45 -0.81
N VAL A 65 1.85 -18.80 -1.82
CA VAL A 65 3.19 -19.40 -1.64
C VAL A 65 4.13 -18.46 -0.88
N ILE A 66 3.99 -17.15 -1.06
CA ILE A 66 4.80 -16.15 -0.34
C ILE A 66 4.47 -16.21 1.15
N ILE A 67 3.17 -16.26 1.51
CA ILE A 67 2.72 -16.40 2.89
C ILE A 67 3.20 -17.74 3.47
N ALA A 68 3.09 -18.81 2.70
CA ALA A 68 3.52 -20.15 3.12
C ALA A 68 5.02 -20.17 3.47
N ARG A 69 5.88 -19.67 2.57
CA ARG A 69 7.33 -19.58 2.79
C ARG A 69 7.68 -18.73 4.01
N ALA A 70 7.03 -17.58 4.17
CA ALA A 70 7.30 -16.68 5.29
C ALA A 70 6.93 -17.27 6.66
N ASN A 71 5.99 -18.23 6.70
CA ASN A 71 5.55 -18.91 7.91
C ASN A 71 6.07 -20.35 8.03
N ASN A 72 6.96 -20.80 7.13
CA ASN A 72 7.45 -22.18 7.05
C ASN A 72 6.32 -23.22 6.95
N LEU A 73 5.25 -22.88 6.23
CA LEU A 73 4.11 -23.75 5.97
C LEU A 73 4.25 -24.37 4.58
N VAL A 74 3.81 -25.63 4.46
CA VAL A 74 3.67 -26.33 3.19
C VAL A 74 2.19 -26.50 2.84
N ASP A 75 1.36 -26.77 3.84
CA ASP A 75 -0.08 -26.92 3.67
C ASP A 75 -0.76 -25.54 3.55
N PRO A 76 -1.51 -25.28 2.47
CA PRO A 76 -2.28 -24.06 2.34
C PRO A 76 -3.49 -23.98 3.28
N MET A 77 -3.85 -25.06 3.98
CA MET A 77 -5.00 -25.08 4.89
C MET A 77 -4.59 -24.76 6.34
N VAL A 78 -5.26 -23.77 6.93
CA VAL A 78 -5.05 -23.33 8.32
C VAL A 78 -6.25 -23.79 9.14
N THR A 79 -6.14 -24.97 9.74
CA THR A 79 -7.24 -25.61 10.50
C THR A 79 -7.29 -25.18 11.96
N GLN A 80 -6.13 -24.97 12.57
CA GLN A 80 -5.99 -24.59 13.96
C GLN A 80 -5.86 -23.06 14.10
N LEU A 81 -6.14 -22.55 15.31
CA LEU A 81 -5.88 -21.15 15.63
C LEU A 81 -4.37 -20.91 15.60
N THR A 82 -3.89 -20.11 14.65
CA THR A 82 -2.47 -19.86 14.43
C THR A 82 -2.24 -18.39 14.10
N THR A 83 -1.14 -17.85 14.62
CA THR A 83 -0.66 -16.51 14.29
C THR A 83 0.22 -16.60 13.05
N LEU A 84 -0.15 -15.87 11.99
CA LEU A 84 0.52 -15.87 10.70
C LEU A 84 1.11 -14.49 10.40
N TYR A 85 2.31 -14.51 9.84
CA TYR A 85 2.99 -13.34 9.31
C TYR A 85 2.67 -13.18 7.82
N ILE A 86 2.07 -12.07 7.44
CA ILE A 86 1.76 -11.68 6.07
C ILE A 86 2.84 -10.69 5.62
N PRO A 87 3.83 -11.11 4.82
CA PRO A 87 4.86 -10.20 4.34
C PRO A 87 4.30 -9.12 3.40
N PRO A 88 5.02 -8.02 3.17
CA PRO A 88 4.66 -7.08 2.12
C PRO A 88 4.67 -7.80 0.77
N TRP A 89 3.64 -7.56 -0.05
CA TRP A 89 3.66 -8.05 -1.42
C TRP A 89 4.74 -7.30 -2.21
N ASN A 90 5.70 -8.03 -2.78
CA ASN A 90 6.56 -7.47 -3.81
C ASN A 90 6.13 -8.04 -5.17
N GLN A 91 6.17 -7.22 -6.22
CA GLN A 91 5.79 -7.61 -7.58
C GLN A 91 6.81 -8.56 -8.25
N GLN A 92 7.93 -8.85 -7.58
CA GLN A 92 9.04 -9.64 -8.12
C GLN A 92 8.99 -11.11 -7.67
N ASP A 93 8.28 -11.39 -6.57
CA ASP A 93 8.02 -12.74 -6.09
C ASP A 93 6.88 -13.28 -6.95
N THR A 94 7.24 -14.01 -8.01
CA THR A 94 6.29 -14.39 -9.05
C THR A 94 5.21 -15.37 -8.60
N GLY A 95 5.14 -15.77 -7.33
CA GLY A 95 4.13 -16.67 -6.74
C GLY A 95 4.05 -18.09 -7.36
N GLY A 96 4.56 -18.25 -8.57
CA GLY A 96 4.45 -19.40 -9.43
C GLY A 96 5.59 -20.39 -9.22
N ILE A 97 5.23 -21.64 -9.46
CA ILE A 97 6.16 -22.72 -9.76
C ILE A 97 7.01 -22.35 -10.99
N LEU A 98 8.33 -22.50 -10.88
CA LEU A 98 9.25 -22.48 -12.03
C LEU A 98 9.05 -23.72 -12.90
#